data_AF-A0A2S7QG71-F1
#
_entry.id   AF-A0A2S7QG71-F1
#
_cell.length_a   1.000
_cell.length_b   1.000
_cell.length_c   1.000
_cell.angle_alpha   90.00
_cell.angle_beta   90.00
_cell.angle_gamma   90.00
#
_symmetry.space_group_name_H-M   'P 1'
#
loop_
_entity.id
_entity.type
_entity.pdbx_description
1 polymer ?
#
loop_
_entity_poly.entity_id
_entity_poly.type
_entity_poly.pdbx_seq_one_letter_code
_entity_poly.pdbx_strand_id
1 'polypeptide(L)'
;MHLNAARCLASRVPSSDIAKSKTLALLGESLDFNLLESDSDDDLTEVLDGTANNKRLVKRHMLEQAKNFRELETLVMALDHIETISTTFQILEEQVYGNNGRLTLSLTVRDSRIDDQKWQSELKRGAAQAIVPAKACLPGLFQGWLTTSQSAEPEFKILRETYLPQTILGWISQLEMAGILLTRDFLMEAMDLATIIAAEDSDLLELFTSTGRMPQLVDALASASKQLLISTSSKKGTATQSKKMRVKGWTHELWNVKA
;
A
#
# COMPACT_ATOMS: atom_id res chain seq x y z
N MET A 1 9.44 -11.59 -12.76
CA MET A 1 10.23 -10.49 -12.19
C MET A 1 11.40 -11.03 -11.39
N HIS A 2 12.60 -10.47 -11.54
CA HIS A 2 13.66 -10.67 -10.57
C HIS A 2 13.55 -9.60 -9.49
N LEU A 3 12.59 -9.75 -8.56
CA LEU A 3 12.32 -8.77 -7.49
C LEU A 3 13.59 -8.42 -6.71
N ASN A 4 14.38 -9.44 -6.35
CA ASN A 4 15.64 -9.24 -5.63
C ASN A 4 16.63 -8.35 -6.37
N ALA A 5 16.73 -8.46 -7.69
CA ALA A 5 17.61 -7.60 -8.48
C ALA A 5 17.10 -6.14 -8.48
N ALA A 6 15.79 -5.96 -8.67
CA ALA A 6 15.15 -4.64 -8.63
C ALA A 6 15.28 -3.98 -7.25
N ARG A 7 15.11 -4.75 -6.17
CA ARG A 7 15.31 -4.30 -4.78
C ARG A 7 16.75 -3.91 -4.50
N CYS A 8 17.72 -4.70 -4.97
CA CYS A 8 19.15 -4.35 -4.86
C CYS A 8 19.49 -3.08 -5.62
N LEU A 9 18.82 -2.79 -6.74
CA LEU A 9 19.00 -1.54 -7.48
C LEU A 9 18.41 -0.37 -6.71
N ALA A 10 17.14 -0.47 -6.29
CA ALA A 10 16.44 0.57 -5.55
C ALA A 10 17.16 0.94 -4.24
N SER A 11 17.72 -0.05 -3.52
CA SER A 11 18.45 0.20 -2.27
C SER A 11 19.83 0.84 -2.47
N ARG A 12 20.47 0.62 -3.63
CA ARG A 12 21.80 1.18 -3.93
C ARG A 12 21.75 2.53 -4.61
N VAL A 13 20.70 2.76 -5.41
CA VAL A 13 20.54 3.95 -6.22
C VAL A 13 19.09 4.44 -6.09
N PRO A 14 18.71 5.00 -4.93
CA PRO A 14 17.36 5.50 -4.72
C PRO A 14 17.13 6.75 -5.57
N SER A 15 15.89 6.96 -6.01
CA SER A 15 15.55 8.11 -6.87
C SER A 15 15.83 9.45 -6.20
N SER A 16 15.68 9.53 -4.87
CA SER A 16 15.95 10.74 -4.07
C SER A 16 17.40 11.19 -4.19
N ASP A 17 18.34 10.25 -4.17
CA ASP A 17 19.77 10.57 -4.21
C ASP A 17 20.19 11.00 -5.62
N ILE A 18 19.59 10.40 -6.64
CA ILE A 18 19.76 10.84 -8.02
C ILE A 18 19.24 12.28 -8.18
N ALA A 19 18.07 12.58 -7.61
CA ALA A 19 17.50 13.92 -7.66
C ALA A 19 18.44 14.95 -7.01
N LYS A 20 18.88 14.73 -5.76
CA LYS A 20 19.81 15.61 -5.06
C LYS A 20 21.08 15.88 -5.84
N SER A 21 21.68 14.82 -6.40
CA SER A 21 22.90 14.92 -7.19
C SER A 21 22.68 15.73 -8.47
N LYS A 22 21.58 15.48 -9.19
CA LYS A 22 21.24 16.23 -10.41
C LYS A 22 20.87 17.68 -10.13
N THR A 23 20.10 17.97 -9.08
CA THR A 23 19.68 19.35 -8.76
C THR A 23 20.88 20.17 -8.32
N LEU A 24 21.81 19.57 -7.57
CA LEU A 24 23.06 20.23 -7.19
C LEU A 24 23.87 20.63 -8.42
N ALA A 25 23.96 19.77 -9.43
CA ALA A 25 24.69 20.05 -10.65
C ALA A 25 24.02 21.09 -11.57
N LEU A 26 22.67 21.11 -11.61
CA LEU A 26 21.91 21.95 -12.55
C LEU A 26 21.41 23.27 -11.95
N LEU A 27 20.99 23.27 -10.69
CA LEU A 27 20.44 24.43 -9.98
C LEU A 27 21.42 24.99 -8.93
N GLY A 28 22.50 24.27 -8.61
CA GLY A 28 23.42 24.64 -7.53
C GLY A 28 22.91 24.29 -6.12
N GLU A 29 21.72 23.70 -6.02
CA GLU A 29 21.05 23.37 -4.76
C GLU A 29 20.67 21.89 -4.69
N SER A 30 20.86 21.27 -3.52
CA SER A 30 20.42 19.89 -3.27
C SER A 30 18.95 19.89 -2.87
N LEU A 31 18.07 19.48 -3.78
CA LEU A 31 16.62 19.49 -3.60
C LEU A 31 16.09 18.06 -3.70
N ASP A 32 15.26 17.69 -2.72
CA ASP A 32 14.46 16.46 -2.73
C ASP A 32 13.20 16.62 -3.58
N PHE A 33 12.58 15.52 -3.99
CA PHE A 33 11.34 15.56 -4.78
C PHE A 33 10.22 16.36 -4.12
N ASN A 34 10.07 16.29 -2.80
CA ASN A 34 9.08 17.09 -2.07
C ASN A 34 9.32 18.60 -2.24
N LEU A 35 10.58 19.02 -2.34
CA LEU A 35 10.96 20.43 -2.55
C LEU A 35 10.88 20.82 -4.03
N LEU A 36 11.12 19.87 -4.95
CA LEU A 36 10.96 20.08 -6.39
C LEU A 36 9.50 20.24 -6.80
N GLU A 37 8.59 19.54 -6.11
CA GLU A 37 7.14 19.62 -6.30
C GLU A 37 6.52 20.81 -5.56
N SER A 38 7.18 21.35 -4.54
CA SER A 38 6.70 22.53 -3.84
C SER A 38 6.90 23.79 -4.69
N ASP A 39 5.82 24.51 -4.93
CA ASP A 39 5.78 25.78 -5.67
C ASP A 39 6.29 26.97 -4.82
N SER A 40 7.15 26.72 -3.83
CA SER A 40 7.53 27.73 -2.83
C SER A 40 8.17 28.95 -3.50
N ASP A 41 7.59 30.12 -3.19
CA ASP A 41 7.84 31.46 -3.73
C ASP A 41 9.25 31.65 -4.30
N ASP A 42 9.34 31.69 -5.63
CA ASP A 42 10.52 32.22 -6.30
C ASP A 42 10.69 33.69 -5.89
N ASP A 43 11.93 34.02 -5.51
CA ASP A 43 12.31 35.36 -5.11
C ASP A 43 11.84 36.38 -6.16
N LEU A 44 11.10 37.42 -5.75
CA LEU A 44 10.49 38.44 -6.64
C LEU A 44 11.53 39.09 -7.57
N THR A 45 12.80 39.07 -7.17
CA THR A 45 13.93 39.55 -7.96
C THR A 45 14.28 38.65 -9.16
N GLU A 46 14.12 37.32 -9.05
CA GLU A 46 14.37 36.33 -10.11
C GLU A 46 13.21 36.26 -11.14
N VAL A 47 12.05 36.80 -10.79
CA VAL A 47 10.90 36.90 -11.72
C VAL A 47 11.14 37.99 -12.78
N LEU A 48 11.86 39.05 -12.42
CA LEU A 48 12.08 40.22 -13.27
C LEU A 48 13.14 40.00 -14.37
N ASP A 49 14.10 39.11 -14.15
CA ASP A 49 15.17 38.78 -15.11
C ASP A 49 14.86 37.53 -15.97
N GLY A 50 13.71 36.88 -15.73
CA GLY A 50 13.28 35.66 -16.43
C GLY A 50 14.01 34.38 -16.01
N THR A 51 14.97 34.45 -15.08
CA THR A 51 15.71 33.28 -14.60
C THR A 51 14.83 32.35 -13.76
N ALA A 52 13.86 32.88 -13.01
CA ALA A 52 12.87 32.08 -12.28
C ALA A 52 12.07 31.17 -13.23
N ASN A 53 11.67 31.67 -14.40
CA ASN A 53 10.92 30.88 -15.37
C ASN A 53 11.77 29.73 -15.94
N ASN A 54 13.06 29.97 -16.20
CA ASN A 54 13.98 28.92 -16.62
C ASN A 54 14.20 27.87 -15.53
N LYS A 55 14.41 28.28 -14.26
CA LYS A 55 14.53 27.34 -13.14
C LYS A 55 13.28 26.48 -12.97
N ARG A 56 12.08 27.06 -13.07
CA ARG A 56 10.79 26.33 -13.04
C ARG A 56 10.69 25.29 -14.16
N LEU A 57 11.07 25.66 -15.38
CA LEU A 57 11.07 24.75 -16.53
C LEU A 57 12.04 23.59 -16.32
N VAL A 58 13.24 23.87 -15.78
CA VAL A 58 14.23 22.83 -15.45
C VAL A 58 13.70 21.91 -14.35
N LYS A 59 13.13 22.45 -13.25
CA LYS A 59 12.50 21.65 -12.18
C LYS A 59 11.42 20.72 -12.75
N ARG A 60 10.50 21.25 -13.58
CA ARG A 60 9.44 20.46 -14.22
C ARG A 60 10.01 19.35 -15.11
N HIS A 61 10.97 19.70 -15.96
CA HIS A 61 11.62 18.73 -16.84
C HIS A 61 12.33 17.62 -16.04
N MET A 62 12.98 17.96 -14.92
CA MET A 62 13.62 16.97 -14.04
C MET A 62 12.60 16.02 -13.40
N LEU A 63 11.45 16.53 -12.97
CA LEU A 63 10.35 15.71 -12.43
C LEU A 63 9.81 14.74 -13.48
N GLU A 64 9.54 15.24 -14.69
CA GLU A 64 9.05 14.41 -15.78
C GLU A 64 10.05 13.32 -16.18
N GLN A 65 11.35 13.64 -16.22
CA GLN A 65 12.39 12.65 -16.51
C GLN A 65 12.56 11.60 -15.41
N ALA A 66 12.38 11.99 -14.14
CA ALA A 66 12.52 11.08 -13.00
C ALA A 66 11.26 10.22 -12.76
N LYS A 67 10.12 10.59 -13.33
CA LYS A 67 8.81 9.99 -13.08
C LYS A 67 8.81 8.47 -13.25
N ASN A 68 9.24 7.97 -14.42
CA ASN A 68 9.21 6.53 -14.72
C ASN A 68 10.05 5.73 -13.69
N PHE A 69 11.24 6.24 -13.35
CA PHE A 69 12.12 5.56 -12.41
C PHE A 69 11.51 5.53 -11.00
N ARG A 70 10.92 6.65 -10.56
CA ARG A 70 10.20 6.73 -9.28
C ARG A 70 8.99 5.79 -9.24
N GLU A 71 8.21 5.74 -10.31
CA GLU A 71 7.06 4.85 -10.41
C GLU A 71 7.48 3.37 -10.34
N LEU A 72 8.58 2.98 -10.98
CA LEU A 72 9.14 1.63 -10.86
C LEU A 72 9.65 1.35 -9.44
N GLU A 73 10.31 2.32 -8.80
CA GLU A 73 10.75 2.20 -7.41
C GLU A 73 9.56 2.02 -6.44
N THR A 74 8.46 2.75 -6.64
CA THR A 74 7.24 2.58 -5.83
C THR A 74 6.64 1.19 -5.95
N LEU A 75 6.67 0.57 -7.14
CA LEU A 75 6.24 -0.82 -7.31
C LEU A 75 7.12 -1.78 -6.51
N VAL A 76 8.44 -1.60 -6.56
CA VAL A 76 9.39 -2.45 -5.83
C VAL A 76 9.18 -2.32 -4.33
N MET A 77 9.03 -1.10 -3.82
CA MET A 77 8.73 -0.85 -2.40
C MET A 77 7.40 -1.48 -1.97
N ALA A 78 6.35 -1.31 -2.77
CA ALA A 78 5.04 -1.90 -2.48
C ALA A 78 5.11 -3.43 -2.39
N LEU A 79 5.82 -4.08 -3.32
CA LEU A 79 5.98 -5.53 -3.32
C LEU A 79 6.81 -6.02 -2.12
N ASP A 80 7.91 -5.34 -1.76
CA ASP A 80 8.73 -5.68 -0.58
C ASP A 80 7.93 -5.50 0.73
N HIS A 81 7.08 -4.49 0.81
CA HIS A 81 6.16 -4.32 1.94
C HIS A 81 5.10 -5.42 1.99
N ILE A 82 4.49 -5.80 0.86
CA ILE A 82 3.53 -6.91 0.81
C ILE A 82 4.19 -8.23 1.25
N GLU A 83 5.41 -8.50 0.79
CA GLU A 83 6.18 -9.69 1.19
C GLU A 83 6.46 -9.69 2.70
N THR A 84 6.95 -8.56 3.24
CA THR A 84 7.23 -8.40 4.68
C THR A 84 5.97 -8.61 5.53
N ILE A 85 4.84 -8.05 5.10
CA ILE A 85 3.55 -8.22 5.78
C ILE A 85 3.11 -9.68 5.71
N SER A 86 3.21 -10.32 4.54
CA SER A 86 2.83 -11.72 4.36
C SER A 86 3.64 -12.65 5.26
N THR A 87 4.96 -12.46 5.36
CA THR A 87 5.81 -13.26 6.26
C THR A 87 5.43 -13.02 7.73
N THR A 88 5.18 -11.77 8.12
CA THR A 88 4.80 -11.43 9.49
C THR A 88 3.45 -12.04 9.87
N PHE A 89 2.48 -12.02 8.95
CA PHE A 89 1.18 -12.65 9.17
C PHE A 89 1.22 -14.16 9.15
N GLN A 90 2.06 -14.78 8.33
CA GLN A 90 2.24 -16.23 8.36
C GLN A 90 2.77 -16.68 9.72
N ILE A 91 3.78 -15.99 10.26
CA ILE A 91 4.28 -16.27 11.61
C ILE A 91 3.16 -16.11 12.64
N LEU A 92 2.35 -15.05 12.54
CA LEU A 92 1.23 -14.82 13.45
C LEU A 92 0.15 -15.90 13.33
N GLU A 93 -0.17 -16.34 12.12
CA GLU A 93 -1.17 -17.36 11.82
C GLU A 93 -0.76 -18.74 12.35
N GLU A 94 0.46 -19.18 12.06
CA GLU A 94 1.02 -20.45 12.53
C GLU A 94 0.93 -20.56 14.06
N GLN A 95 1.13 -19.46 14.75
CA GLN A 95 1.03 -19.39 16.20
C GLN A 95 -0.42 -19.42 16.73
N VAL A 96 -1.35 -18.73 16.07
CA VAL A 96 -2.76 -18.69 16.48
C VAL A 96 -3.44 -20.06 16.30
N TYR A 97 -3.13 -20.77 15.22
CA TYR A 97 -3.72 -22.08 14.93
C TYR A 97 -2.89 -23.27 15.43
N GLY A 98 -1.58 -23.12 15.66
CA GLY A 98 -0.72 -24.14 16.26
C GLY A 98 -1.11 -24.52 17.69
N ASN A 99 -1.68 -23.58 18.44
CA ASN A 99 -2.21 -23.83 19.79
C ASN A 99 -3.53 -24.63 19.82
N ASN A 100 -4.20 -24.83 18.68
CA ASN A 100 -5.49 -25.53 18.58
C ASN A 100 -5.37 -27.00 18.12
N GLY A 101 -4.18 -27.61 18.22
CA GLY A 101 -4.02 -29.07 18.11
C GLY A 101 -3.47 -29.59 16.78
N ARG A 102 -2.75 -28.79 16.01
CA ARG A 102 -1.98 -29.29 14.86
C ARG A 102 -0.48 -29.07 15.13
N LEU A 103 0.21 -30.17 15.42
CA LEU A 103 1.64 -30.29 15.77
C LEU A 103 2.53 -29.26 15.06
N THR A 104 2.82 -28.15 15.74
CA THR A 104 3.97 -27.31 15.40
C THR A 104 5.10 -27.69 16.33
N LEU A 105 6.21 -28.15 15.74
CA LEU A 105 7.43 -28.52 16.43
C LEU A 105 7.92 -27.29 17.22
N SER A 106 7.65 -27.27 18.54
CA SER A 106 8.10 -26.20 19.41
C SER A 106 9.63 -26.18 19.41
N LEU A 107 10.23 -25.21 18.71
CA LEU A 107 11.64 -24.88 18.92
C LEU A 107 11.84 -23.96 20.14
N THR A 108 10.81 -23.70 20.93
CA THR A 108 10.98 -23.14 22.28
C THR A 108 10.08 -23.85 23.27
N VAL A 109 10.70 -24.77 24.03
CA VAL A 109 10.24 -25.11 25.37
C VAL A 109 10.34 -23.84 26.20
N ARG A 110 9.22 -23.14 26.42
CA ARG A 110 9.08 -22.20 27.55
C ARG A 110 7.70 -22.32 28.16
N ASP A 111 7.68 -23.05 29.25
CA ASP A 111 6.62 -23.12 30.23
C ASP A 111 6.40 -21.72 30.85
N SER A 112 5.49 -20.91 30.30
CA SER A 112 4.94 -19.68 30.93
C SER A 112 3.81 -19.06 30.11
N ARG A 113 2.55 -19.45 30.37
CA ARG A 113 1.32 -18.88 29.76
C ARG A 113 1.19 -17.34 29.86
N ILE A 114 1.94 -16.69 30.75
CA ILE A 114 1.94 -15.23 30.96
C ILE A 114 2.89 -14.52 29.97
N ASP A 115 3.98 -15.18 29.58
CA ASP A 115 4.87 -14.69 28.52
C ASP A 115 4.15 -14.79 27.17
N ASP A 116 3.25 -15.78 27.05
CA ASP A 116 2.49 -16.04 25.82
C ASP A 116 1.62 -14.89 25.32
N GLN A 117 0.88 -14.28 26.25
CA GLN A 117 0.01 -13.17 25.90
C GLN A 117 0.78 -11.90 25.53
N LYS A 118 1.94 -11.69 26.16
CA LYS A 118 2.78 -10.51 25.91
C LYS A 118 3.42 -10.60 24.53
N TRP A 119 4.08 -11.71 24.21
CA TRP A 119 4.71 -11.85 22.89
C TRP A 119 3.66 -11.85 21.76
N GLN A 120 2.46 -12.40 21.97
CA GLN A 120 1.37 -12.30 20.99
C GLN A 120 0.93 -10.85 20.75
N SER A 121 0.82 -10.07 21.82
CA SER A 121 0.51 -8.64 21.69
C SER A 121 1.62 -7.87 20.99
N GLU A 122 2.88 -8.24 21.21
CA GLU A 122 4.03 -7.62 20.55
C GLU A 122 4.11 -8.00 19.07
N LEU A 123 3.83 -9.26 18.73
CA LEU A 123 3.80 -9.72 17.34
C LEU A 123 2.65 -9.07 16.56
N LYS A 124 1.46 -8.96 17.16
CA LYS A 124 0.34 -8.21 16.58
C LYS A 124 0.67 -6.74 16.39
N ARG A 125 1.40 -6.13 17.32
CA ARG A 125 1.91 -4.76 17.19
C ARG A 125 2.91 -4.65 16.04
N GLY A 126 3.84 -5.59 15.93
CA GLY A 126 4.81 -5.65 14.83
C GLY A 126 4.13 -5.81 13.47
N ALA A 127 3.14 -6.71 13.38
CA ALA A 127 2.32 -6.89 12.18
C ALA A 127 1.56 -5.61 11.80
N ALA A 128 0.93 -4.94 12.77
CA ALA A 128 0.26 -3.67 12.54
C ALA A 128 1.23 -2.56 12.08
N GLN A 129 2.45 -2.54 12.61
CA GLN A 129 3.50 -1.60 12.20
C GLN A 129 4.00 -1.87 10.77
N ALA A 130 4.09 -3.14 10.35
CA ALA A 130 4.50 -3.51 9.00
C ALA A 130 3.52 -3.01 7.91
N ILE A 131 2.24 -2.84 8.24
CA ILE A 131 1.19 -2.36 7.32
C ILE A 131 1.32 -0.85 7.04
N VAL A 132 1.81 -0.08 8.00
CA VAL A 132 1.88 1.40 7.92
C VAL A 132 2.63 1.88 6.65
N PRO A 133 3.87 1.43 6.36
CA PRO A 133 4.59 1.88 5.16
C PRO A 133 3.91 1.44 3.86
N ALA A 134 3.31 0.23 3.82
CA ALA A 134 2.55 -0.24 2.67
C ALA A 134 1.39 0.69 2.33
N LYS A 135 0.63 1.13 3.35
CA LYS A 135 -0.50 2.06 3.19
C LYS A 135 -0.09 3.45 2.69
N ALA A 136 1.12 3.90 2.99
CA ALA A 136 1.63 5.16 2.49
C ALA A 136 2.09 5.07 1.02
N CYS A 137 2.63 3.91 0.61
CA CYS A 137 3.23 3.72 -0.71
C CYS A 137 2.20 3.29 -1.77
N LEU A 138 1.33 2.33 -1.45
CA LEU A 138 0.40 1.69 -2.40
C LEU A 138 -0.57 2.63 -3.13
N PRO A 139 -1.11 3.70 -2.52
CA PRO A 139 -2.01 4.62 -3.23
C PRO A 139 -1.39 5.23 -4.49
N GLY A 140 -0.06 5.42 -4.52
CA GLY A 140 0.65 5.91 -5.70
C GLY A 140 0.63 4.94 -6.90
N LEU A 141 0.27 3.67 -6.69
CA LEU A 141 0.11 2.69 -7.77
C LEU A 141 -1.32 2.64 -8.31
N PHE A 142 -2.31 3.15 -7.57
CA PHE A 142 -3.72 3.00 -7.93
C PHE A 142 -4.25 4.05 -8.91
N GLN A 143 -3.49 5.13 -9.14
CA GLN A 143 -3.92 6.21 -10.02
C GLN A 143 -2.81 6.60 -11.00
N GLY A 144 -3.01 6.32 -12.29
CA GLY A 144 -2.15 6.85 -13.37
C GLY A 144 -0.72 6.30 -13.41
N TRP A 145 -0.46 5.17 -12.75
CA TRP A 145 0.87 4.55 -12.68
C TRP A 145 1.35 4.06 -14.07
N LEU A 146 2.51 4.55 -14.50
CA LEU A 146 3.11 4.31 -15.83
C LEU A 146 2.21 4.69 -17.02
N THR A 147 1.24 5.59 -16.84
CA THR A 147 0.31 5.99 -17.91
C THR A 147 0.80 7.24 -18.68
N THR A 148 1.58 8.12 -18.06
CA THR A 148 2.08 9.35 -18.68
C THR A 148 3.60 9.40 -18.61
N SER A 149 4.26 8.88 -19.63
CA SER A 149 5.71 8.97 -19.84
C SER A 149 6.03 9.90 -21.02
N GLN A 150 7.17 10.62 -20.96
CA GLN A 150 7.65 11.41 -22.11
C GLN A 150 7.95 10.53 -23.33
N SER A 151 8.41 9.30 -23.10
CA SER A 151 8.61 8.27 -24.12
C SER A 151 7.53 7.22 -23.96
N ALA A 152 6.61 7.12 -24.93
CA ALA A 152 5.59 6.08 -24.96
C ALA A 152 6.25 4.72 -25.24
N GLU A 153 6.73 4.06 -24.18
CA GLU A 153 7.39 2.76 -24.27
C GLU A 153 6.33 1.64 -24.13
N PRO A 154 6.18 0.76 -25.15
CA PRO A 154 5.21 -0.34 -25.09
C PRO A 154 5.49 -1.31 -23.92
N GLU A 155 6.72 -1.35 -23.42
CA GLU A 155 7.15 -2.16 -22.29
C GLU A 155 6.41 -1.78 -20.99
N PHE A 156 6.08 -0.50 -20.78
CA PHE A 156 5.37 -0.06 -19.58
C PHE A 156 3.94 -0.62 -19.52
N LYS A 157 3.28 -0.72 -20.67
CA LYS A 157 1.96 -1.36 -20.76
C LYS A 157 2.04 -2.83 -20.33
N ILE A 158 3.06 -3.55 -20.79
CA ILE A 158 3.27 -4.96 -20.43
C ILE A 158 3.53 -5.09 -18.92
N LEU A 159 4.35 -4.21 -18.34
CA LEU A 159 4.60 -4.20 -16.90
C LEU A 159 3.32 -3.95 -16.10
N ARG A 160 2.48 -3.01 -16.55
CA ARG A 160 1.19 -2.70 -15.95
C ARG A 160 0.22 -3.87 -15.99
N GLU A 161 0.02 -4.47 -17.15
CA GLU A 161 -0.87 -5.63 -17.30
C GLU A 161 -0.39 -6.85 -16.51
N THR A 162 0.93 -7.02 -16.36
CA THR A 162 1.50 -8.18 -15.67
C THR A 162 1.44 -8.05 -14.15
N TYR A 163 1.94 -6.92 -13.61
CA TYR A 163 2.23 -6.77 -12.18
C TYR A 163 1.14 -6.03 -11.41
N LEU A 164 0.57 -4.96 -11.96
CA LEU A 164 -0.35 -4.11 -11.20
C LEU A 164 -1.60 -4.89 -10.69
N PRO A 165 -2.28 -5.73 -11.50
CA PRO A 165 -3.37 -6.56 -11.00
C PRO A 165 -2.93 -7.51 -9.88
N GLN A 166 -1.73 -8.11 -9.97
CA GLN A 166 -1.23 -9.03 -8.95
C GLN A 166 -0.89 -8.30 -7.65
N THR A 167 -0.31 -7.10 -7.73
CA THR A 167 -0.01 -6.29 -6.55
C THR A 167 -1.29 -5.90 -5.81
N ILE A 168 -2.34 -5.49 -6.54
CA ILE A 168 -3.64 -5.14 -5.96
C ILE A 168 -4.29 -6.36 -5.31
N LEU A 169 -4.34 -7.50 -6.00
CA LEU A 169 -4.89 -8.75 -5.44
C LEU A 169 -4.11 -9.20 -4.20
N GLY A 170 -2.78 -9.15 -4.26
CA GLY A 170 -1.90 -9.45 -3.13
C GLY A 170 -2.18 -8.54 -1.94
N TRP A 171 -2.41 -7.24 -2.18
CA TRP A 171 -2.77 -6.29 -1.14
C TRP A 171 -4.14 -6.56 -0.52
N ILE A 172 -5.16 -6.87 -1.32
CA ILE A 172 -6.49 -7.27 -0.81
C ILE A 172 -6.36 -8.49 0.11
N SER A 173 -5.58 -9.50 -0.29
CA SER A 173 -5.32 -10.67 0.55
C SER A 173 -4.62 -10.30 1.87
N GLN A 174 -3.66 -9.36 1.86
CA GLN A 174 -3.02 -8.89 3.10
C GLN A 174 -4.01 -8.13 3.99
N LEU A 175 -4.90 -7.31 3.42
CA LEU A 175 -5.95 -6.63 4.17
C LEU A 175 -6.98 -7.61 4.75
N GLU A 176 -7.31 -8.68 4.03
CA GLU A 176 -8.16 -9.75 4.54
C GLU A 176 -7.54 -10.43 5.76
N MET A 177 -6.26 -10.82 5.66
CA MET A 177 -5.50 -11.42 6.76
C MET A 177 -5.36 -10.47 7.96
N ALA A 178 -5.04 -9.20 7.71
CA ALA A 178 -5.02 -8.16 8.74
C ALA A 178 -6.39 -8.00 9.41
N GLY A 179 -7.45 -8.12 8.61
CA GLY A 179 -8.85 -8.13 9.02
C GLY A 179 -9.19 -9.21 10.05
N ILE A 180 -8.72 -10.42 9.78
CA ILE A 180 -8.96 -11.61 10.59
C ILE A 180 -8.08 -11.59 11.86
N LEU A 181 -6.79 -11.24 11.73
CA LEU A 181 -5.79 -11.40 12.79
C LEU A 181 -5.67 -10.17 13.72
N LEU A 182 -5.94 -8.96 13.21
CA LEU A 182 -5.75 -7.70 13.93
C LEU A 182 -7.06 -6.98 14.24
N THR A 183 -7.71 -6.38 13.24
CA THR A 183 -8.94 -5.60 13.40
C THR A 183 -9.80 -5.65 12.14
N ARG A 184 -11.11 -5.64 12.34
CA ARG A 184 -12.12 -5.58 11.27
C ARG A 184 -11.96 -4.35 10.36
N ASP A 185 -11.31 -3.29 10.84
CA ASP A 185 -11.13 -2.06 10.06
C ASP A 185 -10.39 -2.29 8.74
N PHE A 186 -9.46 -3.27 8.69
CA PHE A 186 -8.76 -3.61 7.46
C PHE A 186 -9.65 -4.32 6.42
N LEU A 187 -10.70 -5.03 6.85
CA LEU A 187 -11.71 -5.59 5.92
C LEU A 187 -12.56 -4.49 5.29
N MET A 188 -12.84 -3.44 6.07
CA MET A 188 -13.58 -2.29 5.56
C MET A 188 -12.72 -1.51 4.56
N GLU A 189 -11.43 -1.36 4.83
CA GLU A 189 -10.46 -0.78 3.89
C GLU A 189 -10.35 -1.59 2.58
N ALA A 190 -10.44 -2.92 2.63
CA ALA A 190 -10.49 -3.75 1.42
C ALA A 190 -11.75 -3.44 0.56
N MET A 191 -12.87 -3.10 1.21
CA MET A 191 -14.09 -2.68 0.50
C MET A 191 -13.97 -1.25 -0.07
N ASP A 192 -13.32 -0.34 0.66
CA ASP A 192 -13.02 1.00 0.16
C ASP A 192 -12.13 0.92 -1.09
N LEU A 193 -11.19 -0.02 -1.17
CA LEU A 193 -10.39 -0.26 -2.38
C LEU A 193 -11.26 -0.65 -3.59
N ALA A 194 -12.35 -1.39 -3.39
CA ALA A 194 -13.29 -1.67 -4.48
C ALA A 194 -13.91 -0.38 -5.04
N THR A 195 -14.17 0.61 -4.19
CA THR A 195 -14.67 1.91 -4.63
C THR A 195 -13.64 2.68 -5.46
N ILE A 196 -12.36 2.60 -5.08
CA ILE A 196 -11.25 3.22 -5.82
C ILE A 196 -11.07 2.55 -7.20
N ILE A 197 -11.20 1.23 -7.27
CA ILE A 197 -11.09 0.49 -8.53
C ILE A 197 -12.26 0.81 -9.47
N ALA A 198 -13.46 1.00 -8.93
CA ALA A 198 -14.68 1.27 -9.69
C ALA A 198 -14.93 2.75 -9.98
N ALA A 199 -14.08 3.66 -9.48
CA ALA A 199 -14.26 5.09 -9.68
C ALA A 199 -14.13 5.48 -11.18
N GLU A 200 -14.86 6.50 -11.62
CA GLU A 200 -14.91 6.93 -13.03
C GLU A 200 -13.55 7.46 -13.54
N ASP A 201 -12.73 7.98 -12.63
CA ASP A 201 -11.37 8.47 -12.90
C ASP A 201 -10.30 7.38 -12.77
N SER A 202 -10.70 6.13 -12.48
CA SER A 202 -9.80 5.02 -12.25
C SER A 202 -9.48 4.28 -13.55
N ASP A 203 -8.19 4.13 -13.83
CA ASP A 203 -7.66 3.35 -14.95
C ASP A 203 -7.47 1.85 -14.59
N LEU A 204 -7.97 1.43 -13.42
CA LEU A 204 -7.84 0.07 -12.89
C LEU A 204 -8.93 -0.87 -13.41
N LEU A 205 -10.17 -0.41 -13.54
CA LEU A 205 -11.28 -1.26 -13.98
C LEU A 205 -11.06 -1.80 -15.39
N GLU A 206 -10.62 -0.92 -16.29
CA GLU A 206 -10.26 -1.30 -17.66
C GLU A 206 -9.10 -2.29 -17.68
N LEU A 207 -8.09 -2.09 -16.82
CA LEU A 207 -6.94 -2.99 -16.68
C LEU A 207 -7.34 -4.41 -16.25
N PHE A 208 -8.23 -4.56 -15.27
CA PHE A 208 -8.71 -5.88 -14.85
C PHE A 208 -9.58 -6.56 -15.91
N THR A 209 -10.28 -5.76 -16.72
CA THR A 209 -11.11 -6.25 -17.84
C THR A 209 -10.24 -6.71 -19.01
N SER A 210 -9.25 -5.90 -19.41
CA SER A 210 -8.35 -6.20 -20.53
C SER A 210 -7.45 -7.40 -20.25
N THR A 211 -7.00 -7.56 -19.00
CA THR A 211 -6.19 -8.69 -18.56
C THR A 211 -7.00 -9.96 -18.25
N GLY A 212 -8.34 -9.88 -18.26
CA GLY A 212 -9.23 -11.00 -17.96
C GLY A 212 -9.19 -11.46 -16.48
N ARG A 213 -8.74 -10.61 -15.56
CA ARG A 213 -8.56 -10.94 -14.13
C ARG A 213 -9.69 -10.48 -13.22
N MET A 214 -10.76 -9.93 -13.79
CA MET A 214 -11.96 -9.52 -13.06
C MET A 214 -12.52 -10.61 -12.12
N PRO A 215 -12.57 -11.92 -12.50
CA PRO A 215 -13.07 -12.96 -11.60
C PRO A 215 -12.27 -13.05 -10.29
N GLN A 216 -10.94 -12.97 -10.37
CA GLN A 216 -10.04 -13.05 -9.21
C GLN A 216 -10.27 -11.88 -8.25
N LEU A 217 -10.50 -10.68 -8.81
CA LEU A 217 -10.81 -9.49 -8.02
C LEU A 217 -12.15 -9.63 -7.29
N VAL A 218 -13.19 -10.08 -8.00
CA VAL A 218 -14.52 -10.28 -7.41
C VAL A 218 -14.48 -11.36 -6.33
N ASP A 219 -13.78 -12.48 -6.57
CA ASP A 219 -13.63 -13.55 -5.59
C ASP A 219 -12.91 -13.07 -4.32
N ALA A 220 -11.84 -12.29 -4.46
CA ALA A 220 -11.11 -11.72 -3.32
C ALA A 220 -11.98 -10.75 -2.50
N LEU A 221 -12.73 -9.86 -3.16
CA LEU A 221 -13.64 -8.93 -2.49
C LEU A 221 -14.83 -9.66 -1.84
N ALA A 222 -15.34 -10.71 -2.48
CA ALA A 222 -16.39 -11.56 -1.92
C ALA A 222 -15.88 -12.31 -0.67
N SER A 223 -14.64 -12.80 -0.68
CA SER A 223 -14.00 -13.41 0.50
C SER A 223 -13.90 -12.42 1.65
N ALA A 224 -13.33 -11.23 1.40
CA ALA A 224 -13.23 -10.17 2.40
C ALA A 224 -14.61 -9.76 2.96
N SER A 225 -15.64 -9.67 2.11
CA SER A 225 -17.02 -9.39 2.51
C SER A 225 -17.60 -10.50 3.41
N LYS A 226 -17.34 -11.76 3.07
CA LYS A 226 -17.75 -12.92 3.88
C LYS A 226 -17.08 -12.90 5.25
N GLN A 227 -15.77 -12.63 5.30
CA GLN A 227 -15.04 -12.51 6.57
C GLN A 227 -15.55 -11.35 7.43
N LEU A 228 -15.93 -10.24 6.80
CA LEU A 228 -16.54 -9.11 7.48
C LEU A 228 -17.85 -9.54 8.17
N LEU A 229 -18.70 -10.28 7.47
CA LEU A 229 -19.96 -10.79 7.99
C LEU A 229 -19.74 -11.79 9.15
N ILE A 230 -18.80 -12.71 9.02
CA ILE A 230 -18.42 -13.65 10.09
C ILE A 230 -17.92 -12.88 11.33
N SER A 231 -17.04 -11.91 11.13
CA SER A 231 -16.50 -11.05 12.20
C SER A 231 -17.60 -10.25 12.92
N THR A 232 -18.63 -9.80 12.18
CA THR A 232 -19.77 -9.08 12.77
C THR A 232 -20.73 -9.99 13.54
N SER A 233 -20.94 -11.23 13.08
CA SER A 233 -21.92 -12.16 13.68
C SER A 233 -21.41 -12.86 14.94
N SER A 234 -20.08 -12.99 15.10
CA SER A 234 -19.44 -13.61 16.27
C SER A 234 -19.59 -12.82 17.58
N LYS A 235 -19.74 -11.49 17.53
CA LYS A 235 -19.95 -10.62 18.71
C LYS A 235 -21.43 -10.45 19.06
N LYS A 236 -22.12 -11.55 19.40
CA LYS A 236 -23.42 -11.48 20.09
C LYS A 236 -23.20 -11.34 21.60
N GLY A 237 -22.64 -10.20 22.02
CA GLY A 237 -22.39 -9.92 23.43
C GLY A 237 -21.53 -8.68 23.65
N THR A 238 -22.14 -7.60 24.11
CA THR A 238 -21.55 -6.47 24.87
C THR A 238 -20.13 -6.03 24.48
N ALA A 239 -20.00 -5.01 23.62
CA ALA A 239 -18.80 -4.18 23.62
C ALA A 239 -19.08 -2.75 23.13
N THR A 240 -18.64 -1.82 23.95
CA THR A 240 -18.69 -0.36 23.89
C THR A 240 -18.27 0.21 22.53
N GLN A 241 -19.14 1.01 21.92
CA GLN A 241 -18.86 1.66 20.64
C GLN A 241 -17.75 2.71 20.77
N SER A 242 -16.76 2.65 19.89
CA SER A 242 -15.71 3.67 19.79
C SER A 242 -16.32 5.00 19.34
N LYS A 243 -16.25 6.02 20.21
CA LYS A 243 -16.79 7.37 19.96
C LYS A 243 -16.27 8.00 18.65
N LYS A 244 -15.07 7.60 18.17
CA LYS A 244 -14.51 8.06 16.89
C LYS A 244 -15.30 7.57 15.67
N MET A 245 -15.95 6.41 15.75
CA MET A 245 -16.69 5.83 14.62
C MET A 245 -18.06 6.50 14.41
N ARG A 246 -18.72 6.91 15.49
CA ARG A 246 -19.96 7.71 15.40
C ARG A 246 -19.74 9.07 14.75
N VAL A 247 -18.57 9.68 14.93
CA VAL A 247 -18.23 10.99 14.34
C VAL A 247 -18.14 10.92 12.80
N LYS A 248 -17.79 9.76 12.22
CA LYS A 248 -17.83 9.52 10.77
C LYS A 248 -19.23 9.12 10.26
N GLY A 249 -20.27 9.19 11.08
CA GLY A 249 -21.66 8.86 10.69
C GLY A 249 -21.94 7.36 10.53
N TRP A 250 -21.01 6.49 10.92
CA TRP A 250 -21.16 5.05 10.77
C TRP A 250 -21.85 4.44 11.99
N THR A 251 -23.06 3.89 11.79
CA THR A 251 -23.80 3.14 12.81
C THR A 251 -24.10 1.71 12.35
N HIS A 252 -23.80 0.74 13.20
CA HIS A 252 -24.08 -0.69 13.03
C HIS A 252 -25.59 -1.03 13.04
N GLU A 253 -26.47 -0.05 13.25
CA GLU A 253 -27.89 -0.28 13.46
C GLU A 253 -28.65 -0.60 12.16
N LEU A 254 -28.09 -0.31 10.99
CA LEU A 254 -28.75 -0.54 9.70
C LEU A 254 -28.97 -2.03 9.37
N TRP A 255 -28.22 -2.93 10.00
CA TRP A 255 -28.27 -4.38 9.71
C TRP A 255 -28.84 -5.23 10.85
N ASN A 256 -29.31 -4.61 11.93
CA ASN A 256 -29.85 -5.33 13.07
C ASN A 256 -31.38 -5.49 12.91
N VAL A 257 -31.79 -6.30 11.93
CA VAL A 257 -33.21 -6.70 11.82
C VAL A 257 -33.49 -7.64 12.98
N LYS A 258 -34.24 -7.16 13.98
CA LYS A 258 -34.82 -8.04 15.00
C LYS A 258 -35.88 -8.91 14.31
N ALA A 259 -35.67 -10.22 14.34
CA ALA A 259 -36.74 -11.19 14.12
C ALA A 259 -37.72 -11.18 15.29
#